data_AF-A0A258R0Y9-F1
#
_entry.id   AF-A0A258R0Y9-F1
#
_cell.length_a   1.000
_cell.length_b   1.000
_cell.length_c   1.000
_cell.angle_alpha   90.00
_cell.angle_beta   90.00
_cell.angle_gamma   90.00
#
_symmetry.space_group_name_H-M   'P 1'
#
loop_
_entity.id
_entity.type
_entity.pdbx_description
1 polymer ?
#
loop_
_entity_poly.entity_id
_entity_poly.type
_entity_poly.pdbx_seq_one_letter_code
_entity_poly.pdbx_strand_id
1 'polypeptide(L)'
;MDKINDLAEQHIRESASRLRNIDELMVRARATSKPELAPRTEALLMQIQADRNKLARELEEIQGLPRGEGSEIIKRHEGLNGLLESLGLQVEQVLGAVFERGRRP
;
A
#
# COMPACT_ATOMS: atom_id res chain seq x y z
N MET A 1 24.08 15.19 -12.10
CA MET A 1 23.77 13.92 -11.42
C MET A 1 22.39 13.96 -10.74
N ASP A 2 21.50 14.91 -11.10
CA ASP A 2 20.29 15.19 -10.30
C ASP A 2 18.99 14.53 -10.78
N LYS A 3 18.82 14.29 -12.09
CA LYS A 3 17.55 13.73 -12.62
C LYS A 3 17.16 12.36 -12.03
N ILE A 4 18.15 11.55 -11.65
CA ILE A 4 17.92 10.23 -11.05
C ILE A 4 17.46 10.38 -9.59
N ASN A 5 18.01 11.34 -8.86
CA ASN A 5 17.58 11.63 -7.50
C ASN A 5 16.18 12.25 -7.48
N ASP A 6 15.87 13.16 -8.42
CA ASP A 6 14.54 13.77 -8.53
C ASP A 6 13.46 12.73 -8.84
N LEU A 7 13.77 11.77 -9.73
CA LEU A 7 12.87 10.67 -10.06
C LEU A 7 12.67 9.72 -8.88
N ALA A 8 13.73 9.39 -8.15
CA ALA A 8 13.65 8.59 -6.93
C ALA A 8 12.77 9.28 -5.88
N GLU A 9 12.97 10.57 -5.62
CA GLU A 9 12.15 11.34 -4.68
C GLU A 9 10.67 11.43 -5.11
N GLN A 10 10.40 11.54 -6.42
CA GLN A 10 9.04 11.49 -6.94
C GLN A 10 8.38 10.14 -6.65
N HIS A 11 9.08 9.04 -6.90
CA HIS A 11 8.56 7.70 -6.62
C HIS A 11 8.32 7.45 -5.12
N ILE A 12 9.18 7.99 -4.25
CA ILE A 12 8.96 7.94 -2.78
C ILE A 12 7.66 8.67 -2.42
N ARG A 13 7.43 9.86 -2.98
CA ARG A 13 6.20 10.65 -2.72
C ARG A 13 4.95 9.94 -3.23
N GLU A 14 5.00 9.37 -4.43
CA GLU A 14 3.89 8.59 -5.00
C GLU A 14 3.57 7.36 -4.15
N SER A 15 4.60 6.61 -3.74
CA SER A 15 4.49 5.46 -2.85
C SER A 15 3.83 5.81 -1.51
N ALA A 16 4.27 6.90 -0.88
CA ALA A 16 3.68 7.39 0.35
C ALA A 16 2.21 7.82 0.17
N SER A 17 1.86 8.39 -0.99
CA SER A 17 0.48 8.75 -1.30
C SER A 17 -0.42 7.53 -1.49
N ARG A 18 0.09 6.47 -2.15
CA ARG A 18 -0.63 5.20 -2.31
C ARG A 18 -0.88 4.53 -0.96
N LEU A 19 0.10 4.54 -0.06
CA LEU A 19 -0.06 4.03 1.31
C LEU A 19 -1.16 4.74 2.09
N ARG A 20 -1.23 6.08 2.02
CA ARG A 20 -2.31 6.85 2.66
C ARG A 20 -3.68 6.48 2.09
N ASN A 21 -3.77 6.29 0.78
CA ASN A 21 -5.03 5.84 0.16
C ASN A 21 -5.45 4.46 0.67
N ILE A 22 -4.51 3.52 0.83
CA ILE A 22 -4.79 2.20 1.43
C ILE A 22 -5.35 2.35 2.85
N ASP A 23 -4.78 3.25 3.66
CA ASP A 23 -5.30 3.50 5.02
C ASP A 23 -6.75 4.01 4.98
N GLU A 24 -7.06 4.97 4.12
CA GLU A 24 -8.42 5.49 3.95
C GLU A 24 -9.41 4.39 3.53
N LEU A 25 -9.00 3.53 2.61
CA LEU A 25 -9.80 2.42 2.13
C LEU A 25 -10.05 1.37 3.22
N MET A 26 -9.04 1.06 4.05
CA MET A 26 -9.20 0.17 5.20
C MET A 26 -10.18 0.74 6.23
N VAL A 27 -10.10 2.04 6.52
CA VAL A 27 -11.03 2.72 7.44
C VAL A 27 -12.48 2.63 6.92
N ARG A 28 -12.68 2.89 5.62
CA ARG A 28 -14.00 2.77 4.98
C ARG A 28 -14.52 1.34 4.99
N ALA A 29 -13.66 0.35 4.74
CA ALA A 29 -14.03 -1.06 4.80
C ALA A 29 -14.49 -1.48 6.21
N ARG A 30 -13.79 -1.04 7.26
CA ARG A 30 -14.21 -1.28 8.66
C ARG A 30 -15.57 -0.65 8.96
N ALA A 31 -15.77 0.60 8.55
CA ALA A 31 -17.00 1.34 8.80
C ALA A 31 -18.23 0.77 8.06
N THR A 32 -18.02 0.12 6.92
CA THR A 32 -19.10 -0.41 6.04
C THR A 32 -19.32 -1.92 6.21
N SER A 33 -18.44 -2.61 6.94
CA SER A 33 -18.52 -4.06 7.11
C SER A 33 -19.76 -4.47 7.89
N LYS A 34 -20.55 -5.40 7.32
CA LYS A 34 -21.70 -6.00 8.00
C LYS A 34 -21.22 -6.93 9.14
N PRO A 35 -21.97 -7.07 10.25
CA PRO A 35 -21.59 -7.92 11.39
C PRO A 35 -21.27 -9.38 11.00
N GLU A 36 -22.01 -9.91 10.04
CA GLU A 36 -21.86 -11.25 9.46
C GLU A 36 -20.58 -11.45 8.62
N LEU A 37 -20.00 -10.36 8.11
CA LEU A 37 -18.75 -10.37 7.35
C LEU A 37 -17.55 -9.91 8.19
N ALA A 38 -17.81 -9.31 9.35
CA ALA A 38 -16.81 -8.68 10.21
C ALA A 38 -15.58 -9.57 10.49
N PRO A 39 -15.68 -10.88 10.84
CA PRO A 39 -14.49 -11.67 11.17
C PRO A 39 -13.56 -11.89 9.97
N ARG A 40 -14.14 -12.13 8.77
CA ARG A 40 -13.37 -12.36 7.55
C ARG A 40 -12.79 -11.04 7.01
N THR A 41 -13.57 -9.97 7.05
CA THR A 41 -13.11 -8.63 6.67
C THR A 41 -11.99 -8.16 7.61
N GLU A 42 -12.11 -8.37 8.92
CA GLU A 42 -11.09 -8.02 9.91
C GLU A 42 -9.78 -8.79 9.67
N ALA A 43 -9.85 -10.11 9.40
CA ALA A 43 -8.67 -10.92 9.10
C ALA A 43 -7.93 -10.44 7.82
N LEU A 44 -8.68 -10.10 6.77
CA LEU A 44 -8.11 -9.55 5.54
C LEU A 44 -7.50 -8.16 5.77
N LEU A 45 -8.16 -7.31 6.55
CA LEU A 45 -7.64 -5.98 6.91
C LEU A 45 -6.41 -6.06 7.80
N MET A 46 -6.31 -7.05 8.69
CA MET A 46 -5.10 -7.29 9.48
C MET A 46 -3.91 -7.69 8.60
N GLN A 47 -4.15 -8.52 7.59
CA GLN A 47 -3.11 -8.90 6.63
C GLN A 47 -2.64 -7.68 5.83
N ILE A 48 -3.57 -6.90 5.29
CA ILE A 48 -3.26 -5.64 4.57
C ILE A 48 -2.48 -4.68 5.47
N GLN A 49 -2.86 -4.54 6.75
CA GLN A 49 -2.15 -3.70 7.70
C GLN A 49 -0.71 -4.18 7.94
N ALA A 50 -0.48 -5.49 8.02
CA ALA A 50 0.85 -6.06 8.19
C ALA A 50 1.73 -5.78 6.96
N ASP A 51 1.20 -5.97 5.77
CA ASP A 51 1.90 -5.72 4.50
C ASP A 51 2.19 -4.22 4.32
N ARG A 52 1.22 -3.35 4.66
CA ARG A 52 1.38 -1.88 4.72
C ARG A 52 2.51 -1.47 5.66
N ASN A 53 2.58 -2.07 6.86
CA ASN A 53 3.62 -1.77 7.83
C ASN A 53 5.01 -2.20 7.36
N LYS A 54 5.10 -3.35 6.69
CA LYS A 54 6.36 -3.83 6.09
C LYS A 54 6.85 -2.85 5.02
N LEU A 55 5.95 -2.42 4.13
CA LEU A 55 6.24 -1.48 3.06
C LEU A 55 6.68 -0.10 3.57
N ALA A 56 6.04 0.38 4.65
CA ALA A 56 6.43 1.64 5.29
C ALA A 56 7.87 1.59 5.84
N ARG A 57 8.28 0.47 6.45
CA ARG A 57 9.66 0.28 6.92
C ARG A 57 10.65 0.24 5.76
N GLU A 58 10.32 -0.49 4.70
CA GLU A 58 11.20 -0.56 3.51
C GLU A 58 11.35 0.83 2.86
N LEU A 59 10.32 1.67 2.85
CA LEU A 59 10.40 3.06 2.38
C LEU A 59 11.27 3.94 3.29
N GLU A 60 11.15 3.81 4.61
CA GLU A 60 12.00 4.52 5.58
C GLU A 60 13.48 4.13 5.42
N GLU A 61 13.77 2.84 5.23
CA GLU A 61 15.12 2.35 4.98
C GLU A 61 15.73 2.97 3.72
N ILE A 62 14.95 3.09 2.64
CA ILE A 62 15.46 3.70 1.40
C ILE A 62 15.67 5.21 1.55
N GLN A 63 14.83 5.91 2.31
CA GLN A 63 15.06 7.33 2.62
C GLN A 63 16.34 7.55 3.45
N GLY A 64 16.74 6.55 4.24
CA GLY A 64 17.97 6.60 5.05
C GLY A 64 19.27 6.34 4.28
N LEU A 65 19.20 5.93 3.00
CA LEU A 65 20.40 5.61 2.22
C LEU A 65 21.17 6.88 1.80
N PRO A 66 22.51 6.85 1.80
CA PRO A 66 23.34 7.97 1.35
C PRO A 66 23.04 8.34 -0.11
N ARG A 67 22.94 9.65 -0.40
CA ARG A 67 22.83 10.19 -1.76
C ARG A 67 24.11 9.89 -2.55
N GLY A 68 24.15 8.74 -3.21
CA GLY A 68 25.28 8.22 -3.97
C GLY A 68 25.02 6.83 -4.56
N GLU A 69 24.12 6.05 -3.97
CA GLU A 69 23.73 4.71 -4.42
C GLU A 69 22.48 4.71 -5.33
N GLY A 70 22.41 5.65 -6.28
CA GLY A 70 21.22 5.83 -7.13
C GLY A 70 20.76 4.55 -7.85
N SER A 71 21.69 3.68 -8.27
CA SER A 71 21.33 2.40 -8.91
C SER A 71 20.75 1.36 -7.96
N GLU A 72 21.11 1.39 -6.68
CA GLU A 72 20.62 0.45 -5.67
C GLU A 72 19.26 0.90 -5.13
N ILE A 73 19.09 2.22 -4.97
CA ILE A 73 17.82 2.88 -4.67
C ILE A 73 16.76 2.59 -5.75
N ILE A 74 17.12 2.64 -7.03
CA ILE A 74 16.19 2.34 -8.14
C ILE A 74 15.72 0.88 -8.10
N LYS A 75 16.63 -0.08 -7.95
CA LYS A 75 16.28 -1.52 -7.90
C LYS A 75 15.37 -1.85 -6.72
N ARG A 76 15.66 -1.28 -5.54
CA ARG A 76 14.78 -1.45 -4.37
C ARG A 76 13.42 -0.78 -4.58
N HIS A 77 13.37 0.37 -5.26
CA HIS A 77 12.12 1.03 -5.63
C HIS A 77 11.25 0.24 -6.61
N GLU A 78 11.83 -0.41 -7.61
CA GLU A 78 11.06 -1.27 -8.53
C GLU A 78 10.40 -2.43 -7.77
N GLY A 79 11.12 -3.03 -6.82
CA GLY A 79 10.55 -4.04 -5.91
C GLY A 79 9.39 -3.51 -5.06
N LEU A 80 9.53 -2.29 -4.54
CA LEU A 80 8.47 -1.62 -3.77
C LEU A 80 7.23 -1.30 -4.58
N ASN A 81 7.38 -0.89 -5.84
CA ASN A 81 6.24 -0.62 -6.71
C ASN A 81 5.41 -1.89 -6.95
N GLY A 82 6.05 -3.04 -7.18
CA GLY A 82 5.35 -4.32 -7.31
C GLY A 82 4.59 -4.70 -6.03
N LEU A 83 5.18 -4.44 -4.86
CA LEU A 83 4.51 -4.67 -3.58
C LEU A 83 3.34 -3.72 -3.35
N LEU A 84 3.48 -2.44 -3.71
CA LEU A 84 2.40 -1.43 -3.67
C LEU A 84 1.22 -1.80 -4.56
N GLU A 85 1.48 -2.26 -5.79
CA GLU A 85 0.44 -2.69 -6.71
C GLU A 85 -0.29 -3.93 -6.20
N SER A 86 0.44 -4.91 -5.66
CA SER A 86 -0.14 -6.09 -5.02
C SER A 86 -1.04 -5.72 -3.84
N LEU A 87 -0.57 -4.82 -2.96
CA LEU A 87 -1.34 -4.30 -1.83
C LEU A 87 -2.61 -3.56 -2.28
N GLY A 88 -2.50 -2.71 -3.31
CA GLY A 88 -3.64 -2.03 -3.92
C GLY A 88 -4.70 -3.01 -4.42
N LEU A 89 -4.28 -4.05 -5.15
CA LEU A 89 -5.17 -5.11 -5.65
C LEU A 89 -5.84 -5.89 -4.51
N GLN A 90 -5.11 -6.23 -3.46
CA GLN A 90 -5.69 -6.91 -2.29
C GLN A 90 -6.74 -6.04 -1.60
N VAL A 91 -6.48 -4.74 -1.45
CA VAL A 91 -7.45 -3.78 -0.90
C VAL A 91 -8.68 -3.68 -1.79
N GLU A 92 -8.51 -3.55 -3.11
CA GLU A 92 -9.61 -3.52 -4.07
C GLU A 92 -10.46 -4.80 -4.02
N GLN A 93 -9.84 -5.98 -3.88
CA GLN A 93 -10.56 -7.24 -3.72
C GLN A 93 -11.38 -7.29 -2.42
N VAL A 94 -10.83 -6.79 -1.32
CA VAL A 94 -11.55 -6.70 -0.04
C VAL A 94 -12.73 -5.74 -0.16
N LEU A 95 -12.52 -4.58 -0.77
CA LEU A 95 -13.59 -3.61 -1.01
C LEU A 95 -14.65 -4.18 -1.95
N GLY A 96 -14.25 -4.82 -3.05
CA GLY A 96 -15.17 -5.50 -3.97
C GLY A 96 -16.01 -6.56 -3.25
N ALA A 97 -15.39 -7.38 -2.40
CA ALA A 97 -16.13 -8.36 -1.60
C ALA A 97 -17.12 -7.74 -0.61
N VAL A 98 -16.82 -6.55 -0.07
CA VAL A 98 -17.69 -5.77 0.83
C VAL A 98 -18.81 -5.06 0.05
N PHE A 99 -18.51 -4.46 -1.10
CA PHE A 99 -19.42 -3.64 -1.91
C PHE A 99 -20.31 -4.45 -2.87
N GLU A 100 -19.80 -5.49 -3.54
CA GLU A 100 -20.60 -6.35 -4.44
C GLU A 100 -21.63 -7.18 -3.66
N ARG A 101 -21.31 -7.62 -2.44
CA ARG A 101 -22.29 -8.29 -1.56
C ARG A 101 -23.29 -7.33 -0.90
N GLY A 102 -23.05 -6.03 -0.95
CA GLY A 102 -24.02 -4.99 -0.57
C GLY A 102 -25.11 -4.78 -1.62
N ARG A 103 -24.88 -5.23 -2.86
CA ARG A 103 -25.80 -5.13 -3.99
C ARG A 103 -26.47 -6.49 -4.23
N ARG A 104 -27.40 -6.89 -3.37
CA ARG A 104 -28.43 -7.85 -3.76
C ARG A 104 -29.72 -7.08 -4.11
N PRO A 105 -30.44 -7.48 -5.17
CA PRO A 105 -31.69 -6.85 -5.61
C PRO A 105 -32.79 -6.94 -4.55
#